data_AF-A0A7V4UHG4-F1
#
_entry.id   AF-A0A7V4UHG4-F1
#
_cell.length_a   1.000
_cell.length_b   1.000
_cell.length_c   1.000
_cell.angle_alpha   90.00
_cell.angle_beta   90.00
_cell.angle_gamma   90.00
#
_symmetry.space_group_name_H-M   'P 1'
#
loop_
_entity.id
_entity.type
_entity.pdbx_description
1 polymer ?
#
loop_
_entity_poly.entity_id
_entity_poly.type
_entity_poly.pdbx_seq_one_letter_code
_entity_poly.pdbx_strand_id
1 'polypeptide(L)'
;DLADNENLYVGFNNDHFRSSGTNYFPPRPDNKSFPNLQVYGSAHASAFNVVLCDGSVRNITYTIAQLPFRQIGNKSDGQSIDWNF
;
A
#
# COMPACT_ATOMS: atom_id res chain seq x y z
N ASP A 1 7.20 18.35 10.26
CA ASP A 1 6.69 17.17 9.57
C ASP A 1 6.04 17.65 8.26
N LEU A 2 6.13 16.88 7.18
CA LEU A 2 5.63 17.25 5.84
C LEU A 2 4.39 16.43 5.43
N ALA A 3 3.93 15.49 6.26
CA ALA A 3 2.89 14.52 5.91
C ALA A 3 1.59 14.61 6.73
N ASP A 4 1.55 15.48 7.73
CA ASP A 4 0.43 15.66 8.67
C ASP A 4 0.18 17.15 8.99
N ASN A 5 0.31 18.01 7.98
CA ASN A 5 0.24 19.46 8.15
C ASN A 5 -1.13 20.08 7.79
N GLU A 6 -2.12 19.26 7.45
CA GLU A 6 -3.51 19.66 7.23
C GLU A 6 -4.52 18.91 8.11
N ASN A 7 -5.71 19.50 8.27
CA ASN A 7 -6.79 18.92 9.07
C ASN A 7 -7.71 18.03 8.22
N LEU A 8 -8.51 17.19 8.88
CA LEU A 8 -9.47 16.25 8.27
C LEU A 8 -10.47 16.90 7.30
N TYR A 9 -10.77 18.19 7.45
CA TYR A 9 -11.75 18.91 6.64
C TYR A 9 -11.14 19.54 5.37
N VAL A 10 -9.84 19.39 5.17
CA VAL A 10 -9.19 19.71 3.89
C VAL A 10 -9.50 18.60 2.89
N GLY A 11 -9.74 18.97 1.63
CA GLY A 11 -10.06 18.03 0.55
C GLY A 11 -8.87 17.17 0.12
N PHE A 12 -8.62 17.09 -1.18
CA PHE A 12 -7.54 16.31 -1.74
C PHE A 12 -6.16 16.93 -1.44
N ASN A 13 -5.37 16.28 -0.60
CA ASN A 13 -4.00 16.66 -0.25
C ASN A 13 -3.12 15.42 0.03
N ASN A 14 -1.79 15.61 0.08
CA ASN A 14 -0.84 14.53 0.35
C ASN A 14 -1.03 13.88 1.73
N ASP A 15 -1.74 14.51 2.66
CA ASP A 15 -2.06 13.94 3.96
C ASP A 15 -3.15 12.86 3.85
N HIS A 16 -4.15 13.09 2.99
CA HIS A 16 -5.35 12.26 2.89
C HIS A 16 -5.35 11.28 1.72
N PHE A 17 -4.54 11.48 0.67
CA PHE A 17 -4.55 10.61 -0.49
C PHE A 17 -3.28 9.77 -0.64
N ARG A 18 -3.45 8.56 -1.18
CA ARG A 18 -2.37 7.73 -1.69
C ARG A 18 -2.67 7.35 -3.13
N SER A 19 -1.65 7.05 -3.90
CA SER A 19 -1.78 6.71 -5.32
C SER A 19 -1.07 5.40 -5.66
N SER A 20 -1.62 4.67 -6.62
CA SER A 20 -1.05 3.47 -7.23
C SER A 20 -0.58 3.71 -8.68
N GLY A 21 -0.48 4.97 -9.12
CA GLY A 21 -0.21 5.32 -10.51
C GLY A 21 1.23 5.01 -10.93
N THR A 22 1.42 4.24 -12.01
CA THR A 22 2.73 3.74 -12.48
C THR A 22 3.80 4.82 -12.66
N ASN A 23 3.41 5.99 -13.19
CA ASN A 23 4.37 7.02 -13.63
C ASN A 23 4.83 7.95 -12.51
N TYR A 24 4.05 8.10 -11.44
CA TYR A 24 4.35 9.06 -10.38
C TYR A 24 4.44 8.39 -9.00
N PHE A 25 3.58 7.41 -8.73
CA PHE A 25 3.42 6.81 -7.41
C PHE A 25 3.12 5.29 -7.52
N PRO A 26 4.03 4.47 -8.06
CA PRO A 26 3.81 3.04 -8.13
C PRO A 26 3.76 2.43 -6.72
N PRO A 27 2.96 1.37 -6.49
CA PRO A 27 2.95 0.70 -5.21
C PRO A 27 4.33 0.14 -4.87
N ARG A 28 4.84 0.45 -3.68
CA ARG A 28 6.19 0.02 -3.26
C ARG A 28 6.35 0.06 -1.73
N PRO A 29 7.30 -0.72 -1.17
CA PRO A 29 7.63 -0.64 0.25
C PRO A 29 8.18 0.73 0.66
N ASP A 30 8.03 1.07 1.94
CA ASP A 30 8.62 2.27 2.53
C ASP A 30 10.14 2.27 2.35
N ASN A 31 10.67 3.37 1.83
CA ASN A 31 12.09 3.51 1.57
C ASN A 31 12.58 4.91 2.00
N LYS A 32 13.45 4.95 3.00
CA LYS A 32 14.03 6.19 3.55
C LYS A 32 14.75 7.04 2.50
N SER A 33 15.32 6.42 1.47
CA SER A 33 16.01 7.13 0.38
C SER A 33 15.05 7.80 -0.60
N PHE A 34 13.74 7.52 -0.51
CA PHE A 34 12.73 8.06 -1.39
C PHE A 34 11.50 8.51 -0.59
N PRO A 35 11.53 9.70 0.02
CA PRO A 35 10.50 10.19 0.96
C PRO A 35 9.21 10.68 0.26
N ASN A 36 8.83 10.06 -0.85
CA ASN A 36 7.61 10.44 -1.56
C ASN A 36 6.39 10.05 -0.71
N LEU A 37 5.64 11.05 -0.26
CA LEU A 37 4.54 10.89 0.70
C LEU A 37 3.25 10.34 0.09
N GLN A 38 3.18 10.28 -1.24
CA GLN A 38 1.97 9.90 -1.99
C GLN A 38 1.99 8.44 -2.44
N VAL A 39 3.15 7.75 -2.35
CA VAL A 39 3.22 6.31 -2.57
C VAL A 39 2.61 5.56 -1.38
N TYR A 40 2.01 4.41 -1.67
CA TYR A 40 1.72 3.42 -0.64
C TYR A 40 2.09 2.04 -1.16
N GLY A 41 2.52 1.18 -0.28
CA GLY A 41 2.63 -0.24 -0.53
C GLY A 41 2.35 -0.98 0.77
N SER A 42 2.40 -2.31 0.76
CA SER A 42 2.27 -3.04 2.03
C SER A 42 3.31 -2.52 3.02
N ALA A 43 2.85 -2.00 4.16
CA ALA A 43 3.71 -1.56 5.26
C ALA A 43 4.57 -2.73 5.81
N HIS A 44 4.14 -3.97 5.56
CA HIS A 44 4.84 -5.17 6.00
C HIS A 44 5.32 -5.95 4.78
N ALA A 45 6.61 -5.76 4.47
CA ALA A 45 7.29 -6.41 3.35
C ALA A 45 7.38 -7.94 3.46
N SER A 46 7.10 -8.52 4.64
CA SER A 46 7.42 -9.91 4.93
C SER A 46 6.27 -10.77 5.41
N ALA A 47 5.43 -10.31 6.37
CA ALA A 47 4.44 -11.18 7.01
C ALA A 47 3.27 -10.44 7.68
N PHE A 48 2.19 -11.17 7.96
CA PHE A 48 1.13 -10.77 8.89
C PHE A 48 1.12 -11.69 10.12
N ASN A 49 0.72 -11.13 11.27
CA ASN A 49 0.59 -11.88 12.51
C ASN A 49 -0.74 -12.63 12.54
N VAL A 50 -0.70 -13.91 12.92
CA VAL A 50 -1.90 -14.75 13.12
C VAL A 50 -1.86 -15.37 14.51
N VAL A 51 -2.97 -15.24 15.23
CA VAL A 51 -3.21 -15.97 16.49
C VAL A 51 -3.81 -17.33 16.14
N LEU A 52 -3.17 -18.40 16.58
CA LEU A 52 -3.64 -19.77 16.40
C LEU A 52 -4.52 -20.22 17.58
N CYS A 53 -5.28 -21.30 17.40
CA CYS A 53 -6.18 -21.83 18.44
C CYS A 53 -5.46 -22.29 19.72
N ASP A 54 -4.14 -22.50 19.67
CA ASP A 54 -3.28 -22.81 20.81
C ASP A 54 -2.80 -21.57 21.58
N GLY A 55 -3.23 -20.36 21.15
CA GLY A 55 -2.83 -19.09 21.73
C GLY A 55 -1.46 -18.58 21.26
N SER A 56 -0.76 -19.32 20.39
CA SER A 56 0.51 -18.85 19.82
C SER A 56 0.30 -17.81 18.72
N VAL A 57 1.24 -16.87 18.59
CA VAL A 57 1.29 -15.90 17.49
C VAL A 57 2.35 -16.35 16.48
N ARG A 58 1.97 -16.46 15.21
CA ARG A 58 2.88 -16.82 14.11
C ARG A 58 2.88 -15.72 13.04
N ASN A 59 4.05 -15.47 12.48
CA ASN A 59 4.19 -14.66 11.27
C ASN A 59 3.95 -15.54 10.04
N ILE A 60 2.93 -15.22 9.26
CA ILE A 60 2.70 -15.85 7.95
C ILE A 60 3.24 -14.92 6.88
N THR A 61 4.22 -15.41 6.13
CA THR A 61 4.84 -14.63 5.06
C THR A 61 3.99 -14.59 3.82
N TYR A 62 4.00 -13.46 3.12
CA TYR A 62 3.34 -13.31 1.83
C TYR A 62 4.11 -12.36 0.94
N THR A 63 3.87 -12.46 -0.37
CA THR A 63 4.41 -11.53 -1.36
C THR A 63 3.24 -10.99 -2.18
N ILE A 64 3.21 -9.69 -2.43
CA ILE A 64 2.22 -9.09 -3.33
C ILE A 64 2.93 -8.73 -4.63
N ALA A 65 2.45 -9.27 -5.75
CA ALA A 65 2.89 -8.85 -7.05
C ALA A 65 2.47 -7.39 -7.30
N GLN A 66 3.41 -6.56 -7.74
CA GLN A 66 3.18 -5.12 -7.91
C GLN A 66 2.10 -4.78 -8.94
N LEU A 67 1.96 -5.60 -10.00
CA LEU A 67 1.00 -5.36 -11.08
C LEU A 67 -0.47 -5.56 -10.63
N PRO A 68 -0.87 -6.71 -10.05
CA PRO A 68 -2.19 -6.85 -9.43
C PRO A 68 -2.49 -5.77 -8.39
N PHE A 69 -1.48 -5.40 -7.58
CA PHE A 69 -1.65 -4.37 -6.55
C PHE A 69 -1.96 -2.99 -7.15
N ARG A 70 -1.31 -2.65 -8.26
CA ARG A 70 -1.60 -1.43 -9.00
C ARG A 70 -3.04 -1.42 -9.52
N GLN A 71 -3.45 -2.54 -10.12
CA GLN A 71 -4.77 -2.69 -10.76
C GLN A 71 -5.93 -2.60 -9.78
N ILE A 72 -5.77 -3.04 -8.52
CA ILE A 72 -6.80 -2.85 -7.48
C ILE A 72 -6.81 -1.44 -6.87
N GLY A 73 -5.80 -0.61 -7.12
CA GLY A 73 -5.63 0.68 -6.45
C GLY A 73 -6.55 1.79 -6.98
N ASN A 74 -7.10 1.65 -8.19
CA ASN A 74 -8.07 2.60 -8.74
C ASN A 74 -9.21 1.87 -9.44
N LYS A 75 -10.41 1.92 -8.85
CA LYS A 75 -11.62 1.26 -9.38
C LYS A 75 -11.99 1.66 -10.81
N SER A 76 -11.53 2.83 -11.26
CA SER A 76 -11.83 3.39 -12.57
C SER A 76 -10.70 3.18 -13.59
N ASP A 77 -9.66 2.40 -13.27
CA ASP A 77 -8.54 2.17 -14.19
C ASP A 77 -8.89 1.27 -15.39
N GLY A 78 -10.01 0.56 -15.32
CA GLY A 78 -10.53 -0.31 -16.38
C GLY A 78 -9.71 -1.59 -16.59
N GLN A 79 -8.87 -1.97 -15.64
CA GLN A 79 -7.93 -3.07 -15.78
C GLN A 79 -8.50 -4.34 -15.16
N SER A 80 -8.47 -5.44 -15.91
CA SER A 80 -8.73 -6.77 -15.37
C SER A 80 -7.49 -7.28 -14.63
N ILE A 81 -7.73 -7.93 -13.49
CA ILE A 81 -6.67 -8.56 -12.70
C ILE A 81 -6.67 -10.04 -13.03
N ASP A 82 -5.50 -10.56 -13.42
CA ASP A 82 -5.26 -11.99 -13.43
C ASP A 82 -4.75 -12.42 -12.05
N TRP A 83 -5.44 -13.38 -11.43
CA TRP A 83 -5.16 -13.91 -10.10
C TRP A 83 -4.46 -15.27 -10.16
N ASN A 84 -3.91 -15.66 -11.31
CA ASN A 84 -3.07 -16.85 -11.40
C ASN A 84 -1.77 -16.61 -10.61
N PHE A 85 -1.69 -17.22 -9.43
CA PHE A 85 -0.53 -17.19 -8.53
C PHE A 85 0.25 -18.51 -8.57
#